data_AF-A0A397EQL5-F1
#
_entry.id   AF-A0A397EQL5-F1
#
_cell.length_a   1.000
_cell.length_b   1.000
_cell.length_c   1.000
_cell.angle_alpha   90.00
_cell.angle_beta   90.00
_cell.angle_gamma   90.00
#
_symmetry.space_group_name_H-M   'P 1'
#
loop_
_entity.id
_entity.type
_entity.pdbx_description
1 polymer ?
#
loop_
_entity_poly.entity_id
_entity_poly.type
_entity_poly.pdbx_seq_one_letter_code
_entity_poly.pdbx_strand_id
1 'polypeptide(L)'
;TAVSTSPDVLRAWEGVKGKIQQAKAEKVMDIVATTSWIARQVGGGRVTCCKSGKDRTAMSVTLEEATWMADHAATTISSSSSHVDMDQASRQGGWTVEWTQLLRTYGVRRENARKNIGKAQYAFNTWQNYLLPSEYKCPPGTGGGGTS
;
A
#
# COMPACT_ATOMS: atom_id res chain seq x y z
N THR A 1 4.11 18.23 -24.15
CA THR A 1 3.90 16.87 -24.66
C THR A 1 2.65 16.33 -24.02
N ALA A 2 1.59 16.04 -24.79
CA ALA A 2 0.42 15.36 -24.23
C ALA A 2 0.86 13.97 -23.78
N VAL A 3 0.56 13.60 -22.54
CA VAL A 3 0.79 12.23 -22.06
C VAL A 3 -0.16 11.33 -22.84
N SER A 4 0.34 10.62 -23.85
CA SER A 4 -0.38 9.51 -24.46
C SER A 4 -0.51 8.44 -23.40
N THR A 5 -1.74 8.20 -22.91
CA THR A 5 -2.01 7.18 -21.90
C THR A 5 -3.15 6.28 -22.36
N SER A 6 -3.22 5.07 -21.83
CA SER A 6 -4.23 4.10 -22.27
C SER A 6 -5.65 4.56 -21.89
N PRO A 7 -6.69 4.12 -22.63
CA PRO A 7 -8.09 4.41 -22.27
C PRO A 7 -8.45 3.93 -20.85
N ASP A 8 -7.82 2.85 -20.37
CA ASP A 8 -8.01 2.34 -19.00
C ASP A 8 -7.53 3.34 -17.95
N VAL A 9 -6.38 3.96 -18.18
CA VAL A 9 -5.82 4.97 -17.27
C VAL A 9 -6.72 6.20 -17.21
N LEU A 10 -7.26 6.63 -18.36
CA LEU A 10 -8.22 7.74 -18.41
C LEU A 10 -9.52 7.42 -17.68
N ARG A 11 -10.05 6.19 -17.83
CA ARG A 11 -11.24 5.74 -17.07
C ARG A 11 -10.99 5.73 -15.57
N ALA A 12 -9.84 5.19 -15.14
CA ALA A 12 -9.45 5.20 -13.74
C ALA A 12 -9.32 6.62 -13.20
N TRP A 13 -8.76 7.55 -13.99
CA TRP A 13 -8.64 8.96 -13.65
C TRP A 13 -10.01 9.63 -13.45
N GLU A 14 -10.95 9.49 -14.38
CA GLU A 14 -12.28 10.07 -14.22
C GLU A 14 -13.01 9.47 -13.01
N GLY A 15 -12.86 8.17 -12.77
CA GLY A 15 -13.41 7.51 -11.59
C GLY A 15 -12.85 8.07 -10.27
N VAL A 16 -11.54 8.24 -10.14
CA VAL A 16 -10.92 8.78 -8.91
C VAL A 16 -11.16 10.28 -8.76
N LYS A 17 -11.19 11.04 -9.86
CA LYS A 17 -11.53 12.47 -9.87
C LYS A 17 -12.92 12.71 -9.31
N GLY A 18 -13.90 11.89 -9.68
CA GLY A 18 -15.23 11.91 -9.06
C GLY A 18 -15.18 11.73 -7.54
N LYS A 19 -14.40 10.76 -7.05
CA LYS A 19 -14.21 10.50 -5.60
C LYS A 19 -13.52 11.67 -4.89
N ILE A 20 -12.61 12.36 -5.54
CA ILE A 20 -11.92 13.55 -4.99
C ILE A 20 -12.87 14.74 -4.88
N GLN A 21 -13.71 14.95 -5.90
CA GLN A 21 -14.63 16.08 -5.96
C GLN A 21 -15.84 15.89 -5.03
N GLN A 22 -16.24 14.65 -4.79
CA GLN A 22 -17.35 14.31 -3.89
C GLN A 22 -16.82 13.96 -2.50
N ALA A 23 -16.60 14.99 -1.68
CA ALA A 23 -16.15 14.81 -0.31
C ALA A 23 -17.17 13.97 0.50
N LYS A 24 -16.67 12.93 1.17
CA LYS A 24 -17.43 12.10 2.11
C LYS A 24 -16.87 12.26 3.52
N ALA A 25 -17.70 11.98 4.52
CA ALA A 25 -17.25 11.96 5.92
C ALA A 25 -16.26 10.81 6.21
N GLU A 26 -16.36 9.72 5.46
CA GLU A 26 -15.50 8.54 5.59
C GLU A 26 -14.20 8.68 4.79
N LYS A 27 -13.15 7.98 5.24
CA LYS A 27 -11.87 7.94 4.54
C LYS A 27 -11.97 7.03 3.32
N VAL A 28 -11.85 7.62 2.13
CA VAL A 28 -11.85 6.89 0.86
C VAL A 28 -10.42 6.50 0.48
N MET A 29 -9.94 5.38 1.03
CA MET A 29 -8.56 4.92 0.82
C MET A 29 -8.25 4.57 -0.64
N ASP A 30 -9.28 4.21 -1.40
CA ASP A 30 -9.18 3.93 -2.83
C ASP A 30 -8.62 5.11 -3.65
N ILE A 31 -8.79 6.36 -3.18
CA ILE A 31 -8.17 7.52 -3.85
C ILE A 31 -6.65 7.36 -3.88
N VAL A 32 -6.04 6.92 -2.76
CA VAL A 32 -4.59 6.73 -2.68
C VAL A 32 -4.14 5.54 -3.52
N ALA A 33 -4.91 4.44 -3.51
CA ALA A 33 -4.59 3.24 -4.29
C ALA A 33 -4.71 3.49 -5.80
N THR A 34 -5.79 4.13 -6.26
CA THR A 34 -6.02 4.39 -7.68
C THR A 34 -5.04 5.43 -8.23
N THR A 35 -4.80 6.53 -7.50
CA THR A 35 -3.81 7.53 -7.92
C THR A 35 -2.38 6.97 -7.95
N SER A 36 -2.05 6.04 -7.06
CA SER A 36 -0.79 5.26 -7.11
C SER A 36 -0.59 4.55 -8.44
N TRP A 37 -1.62 3.81 -8.83
CA TRP A 37 -1.59 2.98 -10.01
C TRP A 37 -1.49 3.86 -11.25
N ILE A 38 -2.33 4.91 -11.34
CA ILE A 38 -2.28 5.91 -12.42
C ILE A 38 -0.87 6.52 -12.55
N ALA A 39 -0.28 6.96 -11.45
CA ALA A 39 1.06 7.57 -11.45
C ALA A 39 2.11 6.64 -12.08
N ARG A 40 2.06 5.33 -11.80
CA ARG A 40 2.94 4.34 -12.44
C ARG A 40 2.66 4.17 -13.92
N GLN A 41 1.39 4.07 -14.30
CA GLN A 41 1.02 3.84 -15.71
C GLN A 41 1.47 4.99 -16.62
N VAL A 42 1.56 6.21 -16.10
CA VAL A 42 2.02 7.38 -16.86
C VAL A 42 3.52 7.67 -16.72
N GLY A 43 4.28 6.79 -16.06
CA GLY A 43 5.71 7.01 -15.78
C GLY A 43 5.98 8.19 -14.83
N GLY A 44 5.01 8.57 -14.01
CA GLY A 44 5.11 9.68 -13.06
C GLY A 44 5.85 9.31 -11.78
N GLY A 45 6.61 10.27 -11.23
CA GLY A 45 7.18 10.15 -9.89
C GLY A 45 6.11 10.26 -8.81
N ARG A 46 6.16 9.40 -7.79
CA ARG A 46 5.22 9.41 -6.66
C ARG A 46 5.94 9.54 -5.33
N VAL A 47 5.39 10.40 -4.46
CA VAL A 47 5.80 10.52 -3.06
C VAL A 47 4.59 10.30 -2.17
N THR A 48 4.77 9.51 -1.11
CA THR A 48 3.76 9.28 -0.08
C THR A 48 4.29 9.79 1.25
N CYS A 49 3.54 10.67 1.90
CA CYS A 49 3.91 11.18 3.22
C CYS A 49 2.67 11.49 4.07
N CYS A 50 2.80 11.22 5.37
CA CYS A 50 1.95 11.80 6.40
C CYS A 50 2.73 12.86 7.18
N LYS A 51 2.08 13.55 8.13
CA LYS A 51 2.68 14.62 8.95
C LYS A 51 4.08 14.30 9.47
N SER A 52 4.32 13.08 9.95
CA SER A 52 5.58 12.67 10.59
C SER A 52 6.43 11.71 9.74
N GLY A 53 6.00 11.37 8.53
CA GLY A 53 6.70 10.46 7.60
C GLY A 53 6.84 9.01 8.07
N LYS A 54 6.31 8.64 9.23
CA LYS A 54 6.50 7.33 9.88
C LYS A 54 5.36 6.36 9.60
N ASP A 55 4.31 6.40 10.41
CA ASP A 55 3.39 5.26 10.58
C ASP A 55 2.40 5.13 9.42
N ARG A 56 1.55 6.13 9.20
CA ARG A 56 0.61 6.12 8.05
C ARG A 56 1.34 6.07 6.71
N THR A 57 2.53 6.67 6.65
CA THR A 57 3.39 6.60 5.46
C THR A 57 3.83 5.16 5.22
N ALA A 58 4.35 4.49 6.25
CA ALA A 58 4.74 3.09 6.15
C ALA A 58 3.57 2.19 5.74
N MET A 59 2.39 2.36 6.34
CA MET A 59 1.21 1.55 5.99
C MET A 59 0.87 1.67 4.49
N SER A 60 0.87 2.89 3.95
CA SER A 60 0.56 3.12 2.54
C SER A 60 1.67 2.61 1.60
N VAL A 61 2.94 2.88 1.92
CA VAL A 61 4.08 2.48 1.09
C VAL A 61 4.19 0.97 1.00
N THR A 62 4.11 0.24 2.12
CA THR A 62 4.25 -1.22 2.09
C THR A 62 3.09 -1.91 1.38
N LEU A 63 1.89 -1.33 1.45
CA LEU A 63 0.72 -1.87 0.73
C LEU A 63 0.90 -1.72 -0.77
N GLU A 64 1.33 -0.55 -1.22
CA GLU A 64 1.64 -0.26 -2.61
C GLU A 64 2.78 -1.14 -3.17
N GLU A 65 3.86 -1.31 -2.40
CA GLU A 65 4.97 -2.20 -2.75
C GLU A 65 4.47 -3.64 -2.88
N ALA A 66 3.70 -4.13 -1.91
CA ALA A 66 3.14 -5.48 -1.93
C ALA A 66 2.19 -5.72 -3.11
N THR A 67 1.29 -4.78 -3.40
CA THR A 67 0.39 -4.86 -4.56
C THR A 67 1.18 -4.91 -5.86
N TRP A 68 2.16 -4.02 -6.02
CA TRP A 68 2.99 -3.99 -7.22
C TRP A 68 3.74 -5.30 -7.41
N MET A 69 4.40 -5.79 -6.36
CA MET A 69 5.13 -7.06 -6.44
C MET A 69 4.17 -8.22 -6.76
N ALA A 70 2.98 -8.27 -6.13
CA ALA A 70 2.01 -9.35 -6.36
C ALA A 70 1.54 -9.39 -7.82
N ASP A 71 1.27 -8.22 -8.41
CA ASP A 71 0.93 -8.10 -9.83
C ASP A 71 2.07 -8.59 -10.73
N HIS A 72 3.33 -8.27 -10.39
CA HIS A 72 4.50 -8.71 -11.17
C HIS A 72 4.75 -10.21 -11.04
N ALA A 73 4.59 -10.77 -9.84
CA ALA A 73 4.70 -12.20 -9.62
C ALA A 73 3.65 -12.98 -10.43
N ALA A 74 2.41 -12.50 -10.48
CA ALA A 74 1.35 -13.11 -11.26
C ALA A 74 1.70 -13.13 -12.76
N THR A 75 2.15 -12.00 -13.33
CA THR A 75 2.55 -11.93 -14.74
C THR A 75 3.76 -12.81 -15.08
N THR A 76 4.72 -12.94 -14.16
CA THR A 76 5.92 -13.76 -14.35
C THR A 76 5.57 -15.25 -14.34
N ILE A 77 4.74 -15.69 -13.39
CA ILE A 77 4.35 -17.10 -13.23
C ILE A 77 3.46 -17.56 -14.39
N SER A 78 2.56 -16.70 -14.90
CA SER A 78 1.78 -17.01 -16.11
C SER A 78 2.64 -17.20 -17.36
N SER A 79 3.90 -16.75 -17.36
CA SER A 79 4.82 -16.84 -18.50
C SER A 79 5.76 -18.06 -18.41
N SER A 80 5.87 -18.70 -17.24
CA SER A 80 6.71 -19.89 -17.02
C SER A 80 5.84 -21.14 -16.88
N SER A 81 5.93 -22.06 -17.84
CA SER A 81 5.23 -23.35 -17.87
C SER A 81 5.72 -24.36 -16.82
N SER A 82 6.14 -23.90 -15.64
CA SER A 82 6.51 -24.76 -14.52
C SER A 82 5.26 -25.18 -13.77
N HIS A 83 5.18 -26.48 -13.47
CA HIS A 83 4.13 -27.14 -12.69
C HIS A 83 4.20 -26.70 -11.22
N VAL A 84 3.92 -25.43 -10.94
CA VAL A 84 3.70 -24.90 -9.59
C VAL A 84 2.20 -24.95 -9.33
N ASP A 85 1.83 -25.60 -8.22
CA ASP A 85 0.44 -25.84 -7.82
C ASP A 85 -0.45 -24.62 -8.05
N MET A 86 -1.46 -24.83 -8.90
CA MET A 86 -2.44 -23.85 -9.36
C MET A 86 -3.31 -23.26 -8.22
N ASP A 87 -3.11 -23.69 -6.97
CA ASP A 87 -3.72 -23.11 -5.77
C ASP A 87 -3.14 -21.74 -5.41
N GLN A 88 -1.85 -21.48 -5.71
CA GLN A 88 -1.16 -20.27 -5.24
C GLN A 88 -1.45 -19.03 -6.09
N ALA A 89 -1.62 -19.19 -7.41
CA ALA A 89 -1.93 -18.10 -8.36
C ALA A 89 -3.37 -17.57 -8.23
N SER A 90 -4.28 -18.33 -7.64
CA SER A 90 -5.68 -17.92 -7.41
C SER A 90 -5.86 -16.84 -6.32
N ARG A 91 -4.80 -16.55 -5.54
CA ARG A 91 -4.81 -15.61 -4.43
C ARG A 91 -4.06 -14.32 -4.75
N GLN A 92 -4.35 -13.63 -5.86
CA GLN A 92 -3.77 -12.30 -6.12
C GLN A 92 -3.96 -11.32 -4.93
N GLY A 93 -5.08 -11.46 -4.20
CA GLY A 93 -5.31 -10.79 -2.93
C GLY A 93 -4.51 -11.34 -1.73
N GLY A 94 -4.16 -12.63 -1.72
CA GLY A 94 -3.40 -13.28 -0.66
C GLY A 94 -1.93 -12.83 -0.61
N TRP A 95 -1.23 -12.79 -1.74
CA TRP A 95 0.16 -12.32 -1.77
C TRP A 95 0.28 -10.85 -1.33
N THR A 96 -0.66 -10.00 -1.74
CA THR A 96 -0.68 -8.60 -1.29
C THR A 96 -0.73 -8.53 0.24
N VAL A 97 -1.60 -9.30 0.89
CA VAL A 97 -1.72 -9.32 2.36
C VAL A 97 -0.46 -9.87 3.02
N GLU A 98 0.04 -11.01 2.57
CA GLU A 98 1.24 -11.65 3.12
C GLU A 98 2.46 -10.75 3.01
N TRP A 99 2.70 -10.17 1.82
CA TRP A 99 3.87 -9.34 1.57
C TRP A 99 3.76 -8.00 2.28
N THR A 100 2.55 -7.45 2.41
CA THR A 100 2.30 -6.27 3.25
C THR A 100 2.68 -6.56 4.70
N GLN A 101 2.28 -7.72 5.26
CA GLN A 101 2.63 -8.10 6.63
C GLN A 101 4.14 -8.32 6.79
N LEU A 102 4.79 -8.97 5.82
CA LEU A 102 6.23 -9.20 5.80
C LEU A 102 6.99 -7.87 5.83
N LEU A 103 6.68 -6.96 4.91
CA LEU A 103 7.32 -5.64 4.81
C LEU A 103 7.08 -4.78 6.06
N ARG A 104 5.88 -4.86 6.65
CA ARG A 104 5.58 -4.09 7.87
C ARG A 104 6.28 -4.66 9.10
N THR A 105 6.52 -5.96 9.16
CA THR A 105 7.11 -6.63 10.32
C THR A 105 8.62 -6.59 10.26
N TYR A 106 9.21 -6.94 9.12
CA TYR A 106 10.65 -7.15 8.95
C TYR A 106 11.31 -6.19 7.97
N GLY A 107 10.52 -5.38 7.26
CA GLY A 107 11.05 -4.40 6.32
C GLY A 107 11.60 -3.15 6.99
N VAL A 108 12.17 -2.28 6.17
CA VAL A 108 12.95 -1.11 6.60
C VAL A 108 12.13 0.03 7.21
N ARG A 109 10.80 0.01 7.04
CA ARG A 109 9.94 1.15 7.45
C ARG A 109 9.85 1.32 8.97
N ARG A 110 9.97 0.25 9.76
CA ARG A 110 10.07 0.35 11.24
C ARG A 110 11.37 1.03 11.66
N GLU A 111 12.41 0.95 10.85
CA GLU A 111 13.70 1.57 11.15
C GLU A 111 13.67 3.08 10.97
N ASN A 112 12.73 3.59 10.16
CA ASN A 112 12.43 5.01 10.13
C ASN A 112 11.82 5.48 11.46
N ALA A 113 11.03 4.65 12.15
CA ALA A 113 10.57 4.98 13.50
C ALA A 113 11.74 4.97 14.47
N ARG A 114 12.61 3.95 14.41
CA ARG A 114 13.81 3.87 15.27
C ARG A 114 14.71 5.09 15.14
N LYS A 115 15.00 5.52 13.91
CA LYS A 115 15.83 6.72 13.67
C LYS A 115 15.20 8.02 14.20
N ASN A 116 13.87 8.09 14.22
CA ASN A 116 13.15 9.32 14.56
C ASN A 116 12.76 9.41 16.05
N ILE A 117 12.46 8.28 16.70
CA ILE A 117 11.92 8.23 18.07
C ILE A 117 12.61 7.16 18.94
N GLY A 118 13.73 6.59 18.49
CA GLY A 118 14.52 5.61 19.23
C GLY A 118 13.96 4.18 19.28
N LYS A 119 12.74 3.95 18.81
CA LYS A 119 12.06 2.64 18.85
C LYS A 119 11.63 2.16 17.47
N ALA A 120 11.95 0.91 17.13
CA ALA A 120 11.52 0.27 15.89
C ALA A 120 10.07 -0.22 15.99
N GLN A 121 9.11 0.65 16.29
CA GLN A 121 7.69 0.30 16.44
C GLN A 121 6.82 1.37 15.82
N TYR A 122 5.67 0.97 15.27
CA TYR A 122 4.66 1.91 14.82
C TYR A 122 3.98 2.56 16.02
N ALA A 123 3.84 3.89 15.99
CA ALA A 123 3.28 4.68 17.08
C ALA A 123 1.73 4.69 17.06
N PHE A 124 1.10 3.56 16.74
CA PHE A 124 -0.33 3.36 16.91
C PHE A 124 -0.59 2.64 18.23
N ASN A 125 -1.43 3.22 19.07
CA ASN A 125 -2.01 2.45 20.18
C ASN A 125 -3.04 1.44 19.66
N THR A 126 -3.46 0.49 20.51
CA THR A 126 -4.38 -0.59 20.13
C THR A 126 -5.68 -0.07 19.51
N TRP A 127 -6.28 0.97 20.09
CA TRP A 127 -7.53 1.56 19.60
C TRP A 127 -7.34 2.27 18.26
N GLN A 128 -6.27 3.03 18.10
CA GLN A 128 -5.93 3.69 16.84
C GLN A 128 -5.71 2.67 15.72
N ASN A 129 -5.00 1.57 16.00
CA ASN A 129 -4.80 0.50 15.03
C ASN A 129 -6.10 -0.22 14.68
N TYR A 130 -6.97 -0.45 15.68
CA TYR A 130 -8.26 -1.07 15.46
C TYR A 130 -9.16 -0.28 14.49
N LEU A 131 -9.15 1.05 14.61
CA LEU A 131 -9.94 1.99 13.78
C LEU A 131 -9.37 2.23 12.37
N LEU A 132 -8.21 1.68 12.03
CA LEU A 132 -7.68 1.75 10.66
C LEU A 132 -8.45 0.78 9.76
N PRO A 133 -8.58 1.11 8.46
CA PRO A 133 -8.99 0.14 7.44
C PRO A 133 -8.12 -1.12 7.50
N SER A 134 -8.68 -2.29 7.19
CA SER A 134 -8.02 -3.60 7.35
C SER A 134 -6.64 -3.66 6.71
N GLU A 135 -6.52 -3.13 5.49
CA GLU A 135 -5.29 -3.11 4.70
C GLU A 135 -4.24 -2.17 5.29
N TYR A 136 -4.62 -1.25 6.18
CA TYR A 136 -3.77 -0.24 6.79
C TYR A 136 -3.44 -0.54 8.26
N LYS A 137 -3.89 -1.68 8.80
CA LYS A 137 -3.54 -2.09 10.17
C LYS A 137 -2.08 -2.53 10.26
N CYS A 138 -1.40 -2.15 11.33
CA CYS A 138 -0.08 -2.68 11.62
C CYS A 138 -0.20 -4.14 12.12
N PRO A 139 0.74 -5.03 11.75
CA PRO A 139 0.74 -6.41 12.24
C PRO A 139 0.85 -6.50 13.76
N PRO A 140 0.37 -7.59 14.38
CA PRO A 140 0.52 -7.84 15.81
C PRO A 140 1.98 -7.72 16.26
N GLY A 141 2.21 -7.13 17.44
CA GLY A 141 3.56 -6.95 18.01
C GLY A 141 4.44 -5.88 17.34
N THR A 142 3.98 -5.26 16.24
CA THR A 142 4.74 -4.20 15.53
C THR A 142 4.34 -2.78 15.93
N GLY A 143 3.17 -2.63 16.55
CA GLY A 143 2.66 -1.35 17.07
C GLY A 143 2.84 -1.21 18.59
N GLY A 144 2.80 0.02 19.08
CA GLY A 144 2.84 0.34 20.49
C GLY A 144 2.51 1.80 20.75
N GLY A 145 1.92 2.08 21.92
CA GLY A 145 1.72 3.46 22.38
C GLY A 145 3.08 4.12 22.56
N GLY A 146 3.37 5.15 21.75
CA GLY A 146 4.53 5.99 21.98
C GLY A 146 4.35 6.75 23.29
N THR A 147 5.30 6.62 24.21
CA THR A 147 5.56 7.63 25.25
C THR A 147 6.31 8.77 24.55
N SER A 148 5.62 9.56 23.74
CA SER A 148 6.15 10.80 23.17
C SER A 148 5.79 11.97 24.06
#